data_AF-A0A0R3T3U0-F1
#
_entry.id   AF-A0A0R3T3U0-F1
#
_cell.length_a   1.000
_cell.length_b   1.000
_cell.length_c   1.000
_cell.angle_alpha   90.00
_cell.angle_beta   90.00
_cell.angle_gamma   90.00
#
_symmetry.space_group_name_H-M   'P 1'
#
loop_
_entity.id
_entity.type
_entity.pdbx_description
1 polymer ?
#
loop_
_entity_poly.entity_id
_entity_poly.type
_entity_poly.pdbx_seq_one_letter_code
_entity_poly.pdbx_strand_id
1 'polypeptide(L)'
;MVSKQCVHNNLTEKGTTNNTAQPNGINKQKFKKKFEGKSRKTNKIWFSGVPKALLKPDRDEEDTTGKCLVKTNSYSGLTRSIALDCEFVGVGYGGKDDALARVSIVNQFGHVLLDEYVRPKETITDYRTAFSGITPHHMRPGGPARTFEEVQAKVMEICNGRILVGHAVHNDLRVLMMSHPKRDIRDTSRYRPFKGLFKGRNPSLKALTERLLGVNVQTGEHDSVEDARATMRIYTLVKRVWEAQVKAKLAGKPAKEIQRLADHLQFPSASGEIPAETNLGSKVHFTHIAKIALDVNSEFSAGDAAKPTTSKKPDVPTMTMKETKKVPMINGRKVSQHRQRFIEKRRRIRRQQAQYSSSVSNQKRDRSLFS
;
A
#
# COMPACT_ATOMS: atom_id res chain seq x y z
N MET A 1 54.09 -28.56 25.63
CA MET A 1 55.19 -28.58 24.63
C MET A 1 54.96 -27.42 23.66
N VAL A 2 56.03 -26.74 23.19
CA VAL A 2 56.11 -25.81 22.02
C VAL A 2 54.95 -24.77 21.88
N SER A 3 55.09 -23.51 22.32
CA SER A 3 55.71 -22.34 21.61
C SER A 3 55.02 -21.93 20.29
N LYS A 4 54.80 -20.65 19.91
CA LYS A 4 55.01 -19.28 20.49
C LYS A 4 53.97 -18.34 19.80
N GLN A 5 53.31 -17.37 20.46
CA GLN A 5 53.70 -15.94 20.62
C GLN A 5 54.19 -15.24 19.32
N CYS A 6 53.41 -14.29 18.76
CA CYS A 6 53.50 -12.80 18.92
C CYS A 6 54.38 -12.15 17.79
N VAL A 7 54.40 -10.87 17.41
CA VAL A 7 54.00 -9.55 17.98
C VAL A 7 53.53 -8.57 16.85
N HIS A 8 52.99 -7.40 17.18
CA HIS A 8 52.88 -6.22 16.27
C HIS A 8 54.25 -5.57 15.93
N ASN A 9 54.35 -4.76 14.86
CA ASN A 9 54.69 -3.31 14.96
C ASN A 9 54.69 -2.52 13.63
N ASN A 10 54.95 -1.21 13.72
CA ASN A 10 54.77 -0.13 12.72
C ASN A 10 56.10 0.64 12.47
N LEU A 11 56.16 1.43 11.36
CA LEU A 11 57.19 2.47 11.02
C LEU A 11 58.62 1.93 10.72
N THR A 12 59.52 2.54 9.94
CA THR A 12 59.55 3.67 8.95
C THR A 12 60.57 3.29 7.80
N GLU A 13 61.28 4.07 6.96
CA GLU A 13 61.61 5.51 6.80
C GLU A 13 62.29 5.81 5.43
N LYS A 14 62.25 7.09 4.96
CA LYS A 14 63.03 7.70 3.82
C LYS A 14 62.76 7.14 2.40
N GLY A 15 62.63 7.92 1.31
CA GLY A 15 62.65 9.38 1.06
C GLY A 15 62.17 9.65 -0.40
N THR A 16 62.69 10.54 -1.26
CA THR A 16 63.80 11.52 -1.17
C THR A 16 63.71 12.60 -2.30
N THR A 17 63.32 13.85 -1.97
CA THR A 17 63.64 15.14 -2.67
C THR A 17 63.22 15.47 -4.13
N ASN A 18 62.89 16.77 -4.36
CA ASN A 18 63.08 17.60 -5.59
C ASN A 18 62.18 17.34 -6.84
N ASN A 19 61.85 18.33 -7.70
CA ASN A 19 61.74 19.79 -7.52
C ASN A 19 60.82 20.47 -8.58
N THR A 20 60.48 21.73 -8.33
CA THR A 20 59.70 22.69 -9.16
C THR A 20 60.11 22.87 -10.63
N ALA A 21 59.14 23.06 -11.56
CA ALA A 21 59.10 24.20 -12.52
C ALA A 21 57.87 24.20 -13.49
N GLN A 22 57.31 25.39 -13.75
CA GLN A 22 56.73 25.85 -15.03
C GLN A 22 57.69 26.95 -15.59
N PRO A 23 57.53 27.62 -16.78
CA PRO A 23 56.41 27.65 -17.74
C PRO A 23 56.79 27.73 -19.27
N ASN A 24 55.78 28.02 -20.13
CA ASN A 24 55.85 28.67 -21.47
C ASN A 24 56.50 27.93 -22.68
N GLY A 25 56.04 28.20 -23.92
CA GLY A 25 56.77 27.77 -25.16
C GLY A 25 56.02 27.66 -26.51
N ILE A 26 55.52 28.77 -27.08
CA ILE A 26 54.82 28.87 -28.39
C ILE A 26 55.68 28.46 -29.63
N ASN A 27 55.16 27.68 -30.61
CA ASN A 27 55.08 28.07 -32.05
C ASN A 27 54.51 27.06 -33.11
N LYS A 28 53.75 27.63 -34.07
CA LYS A 28 53.64 27.39 -35.54
C LYS A 28 54.14 26.05 -36.15
N GLN A 29 53.38 25.34 -37.01
CA GLN A 29 53.04 25.80 -38.38
C GLN A 29 51.89 25.05 -39.11
N LYS A 30 51.09 25.83 -39.85
CA LYS A 30 50.51 25.62 -41.20
C LYS A 30 50.23 24.19 -41.72
N PHE A 31 48.97 23.98 -42.13
CA PHE A 31 48.67 23.60 -43.52
C PHE A 31 47.45 24.39 -44.04
N LYS A 32 47.40 24.66 -45.35
CA LYS A 32 46.28 25.35 -46.03
C LYS A 32 45.75 24.49 -47.18
N LYS A 33 44.42 24.44 -47.34
CA LYS A 33 43.79 24.52 -48.68
C LYS A 33 42.43 25.21 -48.56
N LYS A 34 41.92 25.74 -49.69
CA LYS A 34 40.88 26.78 -49.75
C LYS A 34 40.02 26.59 -51.00
N PHE A 35 38.71 26.62 -50.83
CA PHE A 35 37.66 26.97 -51.80
C PHE A 35 36.55 27.61 -50.93
N GLU A 36 36.02 28.82 -51.13
CA GLU A 36 35.52 29.53 -52.33
C GLU A 36 34.30 28.83 -52.98
N GLY A 37 33.09 29.42 -53.04
CA GLY A 37 32.57 30.62 -52.34
C GLY A 37 31.52 31.44 -53.12
N LYS A 38 30.35 31.70 -52.52
CA LYS A 38 29.30 32.72 -52.81
C LYS A 38 28.22 32.58 -51.69
N SER A 39 27.72 33.57 -50.93
CA SER A 39 27.33 34.99 -51.19
C SER A 39 26.04 35.05 -52.03
N ARG A 40 24.83 35.43 -51.55
CA ARG A 40 24.35 36.45 -50.58
C ARG A 40 23.04 35.94 -49.87
N LYS A 41 22.33 36.62 -48.95
CA LYS A 41 22.28 38.02 -48.46
C LYS A 41 21.81 38.06 -46.98
N THR A 42 21.91 39.20 -46.30
CA THR A 42 21.48 39.43 -44.91
C THR A 42 19.94 39.64 -44.82
N ASN A 43 19.28 39.50 -43.66
CA ASN A 43 19.30 40.50 -42.57
C ASN A 43 19.17 39.93 -41.15
N LYS A 44 19.72 40.68 -40.19
CA LYS A 44 19.49 40.51 -38.75
C LYS A 44 18.03 40.82 -38.41
N ILE A 45 17.49 40.13 -37.39
CA ILE A 45 16.99 40.75 -36.16
C ILE A 45 17.21 39.73 -35.03
N TRP A 46 17.50 40.23 -33.83
CA TRP A 46 17.93 39.43 -32.68
C TRP A 46 16.93 39.63 -31.54
N PHE A 47 16.29 38.53 -31.10
CA PHE A 47 15.34 38.54 -29.98
C PHE A 47 15.91 37.80 -28.76
N SER A 48 16.92 38.39 -28.12
CA SER A 48 17.19 38.13 -26.71
C SER A 48 16.02 38.67 -25.87
N GLY A 49 15.05 37.81 -25.55
CA GLY A 49 13.87 38.23 -24.79
C GLY A 49 12.75 37.21 -24.62
N VAL A 50 12.77 36.06 -25.32
CA VAL A 50 11.76 35.01 -25.13
C VAL A 50 12.07 34.20 -23.85
N PRO A 51 11.17 34.14 -22.85
CA PRO A 51 11.39 33.31 -21.67
C PRO A 51 11.45 31.82 -22.02
N LYS A 52 12.29 31.06 -21.31
CA LYS A 52 12.49 29.61 -21.55
C LYS A 52 11.19 28.78 -21.38
N ALA A 53 10.17 29.34 -20.75
CA ALA A 53 8.82 28.79 -20.60
C ALA A 53 7.98 28.73 -21.90
N LEU A 54 8.46 29.29 -23.02
CA LEU A 54 7.80 29.22 -24.33
C LEU A 54 8.41 28.18 -25.29
N LEU A 55 9.45 27.46 -24.86
CA LEU A 55 9.81 26.20 -25.51
C LEU A 55 8.73 25.17 -25.16
N LYS A 56 8.09 24.60 -26.19
CA LYS A 56 7.05 23.58 -26.02
C LYS A 56 7.65 22.38 -25.27
N PRO A 57 6.95 21.78 -24.30
CA PRO A 57 7.41 20.52 -23.73
C PRO A 57 7.49 19.47 -24.83
N ASP A 58 8.54 18.66 -24.80
CA ASP A 58 8.69 17.56 -25.75
C ASP A 58 7.50 16.61 -25.61
N ARG A 59 6.86 16.33 -26.74
CA ARG A 59 5.91 15.23 -26.82
C ARG A 59 6.74 13.97 -26.89
N ASP A 60 6.75 13.21 -25.79
CA ASP A 60 6.73 11.73 -25.74
C ASP A 60 7.11 11.22 -24.33
N GLU A 61 6.53 11.78 -23.25
CA GLU A 61 6.31 10.99 -22.03
C GLU A 61 5.14 10.03 -22.29
N GLU A 62 5.43 8.81 -22.74
CA GLU A 62 4.43 7.74 -22.78
C GLU A 62 3.92 7.42 -21.37
N ASP A 63 2.60 7.37 -21.18
CA ASP A 63 1.96 7.13 -19.88
C ASP A 63 2.09 5.66 -19.43
N THR A 64 3.28 5.32 -18.94
CA THR A 64 3.58 4.03 -18.28
C THR A 64 2.66 3.74 -17.07
N THR A 65 1.98 4.76 -16.52
CA THR A 65 1.04 4.64 -15.39
C THR A 65 -0.28 3.94 -15.74
N GLY A 66 -0.47 3.52 -17.00
CA GLY A 66 -1.51 2.55 -17.41
C GLY A 66 -1.18 1.09 -17.07
N LYS A 67 0.08 0.77 -16.73
CA LYS A 67 0.50 -0.56 -16.23
C LYS A 67 1.22 -0.49 -14.88
N CYS A 68 1.97 0.57 -14.61
CA CYS A 68 2.66 0.72 -13.34
C CYS A 68 1.70 1.25 -12.25
N LEU A 69 1.60 0.53 -11.13
CA LEU A 69 0.87 0.96 -9.93
C LEU A 69 1.64 1.99 -9.08
N VAL A 70 2.79 2.47 -9.56
CA VAL A 70 3.67 3.44 -8.90
C VAL A 70 3.96 4.59 -9.86
N LYS A 71 3.91 5.84 -9.39
CA LYS A 71 4.43 6.97 -10.17
C LYS A 71 5.95 7.00 -10.01
N THR A 72 6.67 6.69 -11.08
CA THR A 72 8.13 6.81 -11.15
C THR A 72 8.55 8.28 -10.98
N ASN A 73 9.80 8.50 -10.54
CA ASN A 73 10.40 9.83 -10.34
C ASN A 73 9.64 10.80 -9.40
N SER A 74 8.67 10.31 -8.61
CA SER A 74 7.96 11.12 -7.60
C SER A 74 8.59 11.01 -6.21
N TYR A 75 8.15 11.87 -5.29
CA TYR A 75 8.53 11.82 -3.88
C TYR A 75 8.20 10.45 -3.24
N SER A 76 9.19 9.84 -2.58
CA SER A 76 9.10 8.51 -1.96
C SER A 76 8.74 8.51 -0.47
N GLY A 77 8.86 9.66 0.20
CA GLY A 77 8.62 9.77 1.65
C GLY A 77 7.14 9.82 2.06
N LEU A 78 6.90 10.09 3.35
CA LEU A 78 5.58 10.15 3.98
C LEU A 78 4.69 11.25 3.38
N THR A 79 3.51 10.87 2.87
CA THR A 79 2.50 11.77 2.30
C THR A 79 1.23 11.83 3.15
N ARG A 80 0.38 12.84 2.93
CA ARG A 80 -0.86 13.05 3.70
C ARG A 80 -1.88 11.90 3.61
N SER A 81 -1.95 11.24 2.45
CA SER A 81 -2.66 9.97 2.26
C SER A 81 -1.65 8.83 2.16
N ILE A 82 -1.99 7.68 2.75
CA ILE A 82 -1.25 6.41 2.67
C ILE A 82 -2.25 5.28 2.38
N ALA A 83 -1.80 4.19 1.76
CA ALA A 83 -2.57 2.94 1.70
C ALA A 83 -1.90 1.88 2.56
N LEU A 84 -2.71 1.06 3.21
CA LEU A 84 -2.29 -0.06 4.06
C LEU A 84 -3.03 -1.32 3.64
N ASP A 85 -2.29 -2.42 3.57
CA ASP A 85 -2.79 -3.77 3.32
C ASP A 85 -1.97 -4.79 4.14
N CYS A 86 -2.56 -5.93 4.49
CA CYS A 86 -2.00 -6.88 5.44
C CYS A 86 -2.31 -8.34 5.08
N GLU A 87 -1.29 -9.20 5.07
CA GLU A 87 -1.48 -10.64 4.94
C GLU A 87 -1.78 -11.32 6.27
N PHE A 88 -2.68 -12.30 6.22
CA PHE A 88 -3.16 -13.04 7.40
C PHE A 88 -2.81 -14.53 7.33
N VAL A 89 -2.35 -15.06 8.46
CA VAL A 89 -2.27 -16.51 8.71
C VAL A 89 -3.40 -16.96 9.63
N GLY A 90 -3.77 -18.24 9.54
CA GLY A 90 -4.72 -18.87 10.43
C GLY A 90 -4.07 -19.30 11.74
N VAL A 91 -4.61 -18.81 12.85
CA VAL A 91 -4.25 -19.24 14.20
C VAL A 91 -5.40 -19.99 14.87
N GLY A 92 -5.09 -20.65 15.99
CA GLY A 92 -6.10 -21.26 16.83
C GLY A 92 -6.64 -22.60 16.30
N TYR A 93 -7.94 -22.86 16.49
CA TYR A 93 -8.49 -24.20 16.25
C TYR A 93 -8.91 -24.36 14.79
N GLY A 94 -8.04 -24.98 13.99
CA GLY A 94 -8.24 -25.19 12.55
C GLY A 94 -8.14 -23.91 11.74
N GLY A 95 -7.16 -23.04 12.04
CA GLY A 95 -6.83 -21.85 11.25
C GLY A 95 -7.89 -20.74 11.16
N LYS A 96 -8.97 -20.82 11.96
CA LYS A 96 -10.18 -20.01 11.75
C LYS A 96 -10.13 -18.56 12.25
N ASP A 97 -9.18 -18.23 13.10
CA ASP A 97 -8.98 -16.86 13.59
C ASP A 97 -7.80 -16.23 12.83
N ASP A 98 -7.94 -14.99 12.39
CA ASP A 98 -6.91 -14.28 11.62
C ASP A 98 -5.83 -13.69 12.53
N ALA A 99 -4.56 -13.87 12.17
CA ALA A 99 -3.45 -13.14 12.76
C ALA A 99 -2.56 -12.50 11.68
N LEU A 100 -1.99 -11.33 12.00
CA LEU A 100 -1.12 -10.57 11.10
C LEU A 100 0.19 -11.31 10.83
N ALA A 101 0.58 -11.39 9.55
CA ALA A 101 1.78 -12.08 9.11
C ALA A 101 2.69 -11.24 8.19
N ARG A 102 2.14 -10.28 7.44
CA ARG A 102 2.87 -9.21 6.75
C ARG A 102 2.00 -7.95 6.79
N VAL A 103 2.62 -6.78 6.85
CA VAL A 103 1.94 -5.50 6.63
C VAL A 103 2.77 -4.66 5.67
N SER A 104 2.09 -4.09 4.69
CA SER A 104 2.68 -3.17 3.71
C SER A 104 1.95 -1.83 3.76
N ILE A 105 2.72 -0.74 3.75
CA ILE A 105 2.20 0.62 3.68
C ILE A 105 2.88 1.36 2.53
N VAL A 106 2.10 2.03 1.70
CA VAL A 106 2.61 2.86 0.59
C VAL A 106 2.12 4.30 0.67
N ASN A 107 2.92 5.22 0.15
CA ASN A 107 2.60 6.63 0.02
C ASN A 107 1.62 6.89 -1.14
N GLN A 108 1.16 8.12 -1.32
CA GLN A 108 0.12 8.45 -2.32
C GLN A 108 0.53 8.20 -3.78
N PHE A 109 1.81 7.93 -4.04
CA PHE A 109 2.37 7.64 -5.35
C PHE A 109 2.73 6.16 -5.54
N GLY A 110 2.52 5.30 -4.53
CA GLY A 110 2.84 3.87 -4.57
C GLY A 110 4.24 3.48 -4.09
N HIS A 111 5.04 4.44 -3.56
CA HIS A 111 6.33 4.12 -2.95
C HIS A 111 6.16 3.51 -1.56
N VAL A 112 6.98 2.50 -1.25
CA VAL A 112 6.88 1.73 0.01
C VAL A 112 7.42 2.55 1.18
N LEU A 113 6.61 2.63 2.24
CA LEU A 113 6.94 3.27 3.52
C LEU A 113 7.23 2.22 4.61
N LEU A 114 6.61 1.06 4.51
CA LEU A 114 6.81 -0.11 5.36
C LEU A 114 6.48 -1.36 4.55
N ASP A 115 7.29 -2.41 4.66
CA ASP A 115 6.92 -3.77 4.26
C ASP A 115 7.63 -4.75 5.20
N GLU A 116 6.91 -5.28 6.19
CA GLU A 116 7.49 -6.12 7.23
C GLU A 116 6.67 -7.37 7.51
N TYR A 117 7.35 -8.52 7.49
CA TYR A 117 6.81 -9.77 8.04
C TYR A 117 6.69 -9.66 9.56
N VAL A 118 5.59 -10.17 10.11
CA VAL A 118 5.22 -10.04 11.52
C VAL A 118 5.04 -11.42 12.12
N ARG A 119 5.73 -11.73 13.23
CA ARG A 119 5.51 -12.99 13.95
C ARG A 119 4.23 -12.89 14.79
N PRO A 120 3.21 -13.75 14.57
CA PRO A 120 2.01 -13.78 15.40
C PRO A 120 2.31 -14.12 16.87
N LYS A 121 1.44 -13.67 17.77
CA LYS A 121 1.53 -13.99 19.21
C LYS A 121 1.01 -15.40 19.51
N GLU A 122 -0.04 -15.81 18.80
CA GLU A 122 -0.57 -17.17 18.78
C GLU A 122 0.24 -18.09 17.85
N THR A 123 0.26 -19.39 18.16
CA THR A 123 0.81 -20.41 17.26
C THR A 123 -0.01 -20.47 15.95
N ILE A 124 0.69 -20.32 14.82
CA ILE A 124 0.14 -20.54 13.47
C ILE A 124 -0.31 -22.00 13.35
N THR A 125 -1.55 -22.22 12.91
CA THR A 125 -2.10 -23.56 12.63
C THR A 125 -2.50 -23.75 11.17
N ASP A 126 -2.53 -22.68 10.39
CA ASP A 126 -2.65 -22.68 8.93
C ASP A 126 -1.90 -21.46 8.37
N TYR A 127 -1.00 -21.67 7.40
CA TYR A 127 -0.26 -20.58 6.78
C TYR A 127 -1.05 -19.86 5.66
N ARG A 128 -2.10 -20.49 5.13
CA ARG A 128 -2.92 -19.96 4.01
C ARG A 128 -2.10 -19.57 2.77
N THR A 129 -0.91 -20.17 2.58
CA THR A 129 0.13 -19.71 1.65
C THR A 129 -0.35 -19.44 0.22
N ALA A 130 -1.17 -20.33 -0.34
CA ALA A 130 -1.76 -20.19 -1.68
C ALA A 130 -2.66 -18.94 -1.87
N PHE A 131 -3.02 -18.27 -0.77
CA PHE A 131 -3.64 -16.94 -0.78
C PHE A 131 -2.64 -15.88 -0.32
N SER A 132 -1.91 -16.10 0.78
CA SER A 132 -1.19 -15.06 1.51
C SER A 132 0.31 -14.87 1.18
N GLY A 133 0.90 -15.77 0.40
CA GLY A 133 2.35 -15.84 0.18
C GLY A 133 3.18 -16.13 1.44
N ILE A 134 2.56 -16.37 2.60
CA ILE A 134 3.29 -16.58 3.86
C ILE A 134 3.72 -18.03 3.98
N THR A 135 5.03 -18.24 4.08
CA THR A 135 5.65 -19.56 4.26
C THR A 135 6.19 -19.74 5.68
N PRO A 136 6.41 -21.00 6.15
CA PRO A 136 7.13 -21.27 7.40
C PRO A 136 8.55 -20.66 7.42
N HIS A 137 9.19 -20.52 6.24
CA HIS A 137 10.48 -19.87 6.08
C HIS A 137 10.46 -18.40 6.56
N HIS A 138 9.36 -17.66 6.37
CA HIS A 138 9.25 -16.26 6.83
C HIS A 138 9.20 -16.15 8.36
N MET A 139 8.60 -17.14 9.03
CA MET A 139 8.29 -17.07 10.47
C MET A 139 9.36 -17.67 11.41
N ARG A 140 10.30 -18.44 10.85
CA ARG A 140 11.36 -19.17 11.59
C ARG A 140 12.14 -18.29 12.59
N PRO A 141 12.75 -18.88 13.64
CA PRO A 141 13.76 -18.20 14.45
C PRO A 141 14.92 -17.70 13.56
N GLY A 142 15.33 -16.45 13.72
CA GLY A 142 16.31 -15.81 12.82
C GLY A 142 15.81 -15.53 11.39
N GLY A 143 14.52 -15.75 11.10
CA GLY A 143 13.88 -15.34 9.85
C GLY A 143 13.55 -13.85 9.80
N PRO A 144 12.97 -13.36 8.68
CA PRO A 144 12.68 -11.94 8.49
C PRO A 144 11.59 -11.38 9.42
N ALA A 145 10.73 -12.23 10.00
CA ALA A 145 9.61 -11.80 10.83
C ALA A 145 10.02 -11.11 12.15
N ARG A 146 9.59 -9.86 12.29
CA ARG A 146 9.75 -8.99 13.47
C ARG A 146 8.69 -9.30 14.55
N THR A 147 8.84 -8.73 15.75
CA THR A 147 7.78 -8.88 16.78
C THR A 147 6.55 -8.05 16.43
N PHE A 148 5.37 -8.50 16.85
CA PHE A 148 4.13 -7.78 16.59
C PHE A 148 4.16 -6.36 17.19
N GLU A 149 4.71 -6.21 18.38
CA GLU A 149 4.91 -4.95 19.10
C GLU A 149 5.74 -3.93 18.29
N GLU A 150 6.90 -4.34 17.75
CA GLU A 150 7.77 -3.49 16.92
C GLU A 150 7.02 -2.96 15.69
N VAL A 151 6.34 -3.86 14.96
CA VAL A 151 5.68 -3.48 13.70
C VAL A 151 4.42 -2.67 13.97
N GLN A 152 3.64 -3.01 15.00
CA GLN A 152 2.47 -2.25 15.40
C GLN A 152 2.83 -0.80 15.77
N ALA A 153 3.96 -0.58 16.46
CA ALA A 153 4.43 0.76 16.77
C ALA A 153 4.73 1.58 15.51
N LYS A 154 5.49 1.02 14.55
CA LYS A 154 5.78 1.66 13.24
C LYS A 154 4.51 1.97 12.46
N VAL A 155 3.57 1.01 12.39
CA VAL A 155 2.30 1.19 11.70
C VAL A 155 1.49 2.34 12.31
N MET A 156 1.43 2.43 13.65
CA MET A 156 0.75 3.55 14.31
C MET A 156 1.42 4.90 14.05
N GLU A 157 2.76 4.98 14.11
CA GLU A 157 3.51 6.21 13.80
C GLU A 157 3.27 6.68 12.35
N ILE A 158 3.34 5.75 11.40
CA ILE A 158 3.10 6.02 9.98
C ILE A 158 1.63 6.39 9.73
N CYS A 159 0.66 5.78 10.41
CA CYS A 159 -0.76 6.12 10.23
C CYS A 159 -1.19 7.41 10.95
N ASN A 160 -0.52 7.82 12.02
CA ASN A 160 -0.98 8.91 12.88
C ASN A 160 -1.17 10.23 12.11
N GLY A 161 -2.34 10.85 12.25
CA GLY A 161 -2.71 12.11 11.60
C GLY A 161 -2.92 12.05 10.08
N ARG A 162 -2.87 10.87 9.45
CA ARG A 162 -2.96 10.71 7.98
C ARG A 162 -4.28 10.10 7.52
N ILE A 163 -4.59 10.28 6.24
CA ILE A 163 -5.73 9.62 5.58
C ILE A 163 -5.33 8.18 5.26
N LEU A 164 -6.04 7.22 5.85
CA LEU A 164 -5.80 5.79 5.69
C LEU A 164 -6.71 5.23 4.59
N VAL A 165 -6.13 4.95 3.43
CA VAL A 165 -6.77 4.23 2.32
C VAL A 165 -6.57 2.72 2.53
N GLY A 166 -7.56 1.92 2.14
CA GLY A 166 -7.47 0.45 2.21
C GLY A 166 -8.66 -0.23 1.52
N HIS A 167 -8.60 -1.53 1.27
CA HIS A 167 -9.70 -2.30 0.69
C HIS A 167 -10.31 -3.24 1.74
N ALA A 168 -11.51 -2.92 2.22
CA ALA A 168 -12.11 -3.59 3.38
C ALA A 168 -11.24 -3.49 4.65
N VAL A 169 -10.55 -2.35 4.83
CA VAL A 169 -9.52 -2.03 5.84
C VAL A 169 -9.86 -2.33 7.32
N HIS A 170 -11.12 -2.64 7.61
CA HIS A 170 -11.59 -3.10 8.92
C HIS A 170 -11.07 -4.49 9.34
N ASN A 171 -10.55 -5.29 8.40
CA ASN A 171 -9.88 -6.57 8.65
C ASN A 171 -8.46 -6.36 9.19
N ASP A 172 -7.74 -5.48 8.54
CA ASP A 172 -6.37 -5.07 8.80
C ASP A 172 -6.31 -4.38 10.16
N LEU A 173 -7.18 -3.40 10.38
CA LEU A 173 -7.40 -2.75 11.67
C LEU A 173 -7.89 -3.73 12.77
N ARG A 174 -8.41 -4.91 12.42
CA ARG A 174 -8.74 -5.97 13.40
C ARG A 174 -7.48 -6.73 13.82
N VAL A 175 -6.66 -7.22 12.89
CA VAL A 175 -5.44 -7.98 13.22
C VAL A 175 -4.32 -7.10 13.79
N LEU A 176 -4.20 -5.84 13.34
CA LEU A 176 -3.30 -4.82 13.90
C LEU A 176 -3.75 -4.34 15.30
N MET A 177 -4.89 -4.81 15.82
CA MET A 177 -5.49 -4.43 17.11
C MET A 177 -5.70 -2.91 17.36
N MET A 178 -5.53 -2.08 16.34
CA MET A 178 -5.61 -0.62 16.42
C MET A 178 -6.94 -0.07 15.92
N SER A 179 -7.13 1.25 15.99
CA SER A 179 -8.25 1.95 15.38
C SER A 179 -7.79 3.22 14.66
N HIS A 180 -8.49 3.59 13.60
CA HIS A 180 -8.27 4.83 12.85
C HIS A 180 -9.53 5.70 12.88
N PRO A 181 -9.43 7.05 12.93
CA PRO A 181 -10.59 7.91 12.94
C PRO A 181 -11.51 7.68 11.73
N LYS A 182 -12.80 7.42 11.96
CA LYS A 182 -13.78 7.11 10.90
C LYS A 182 -13.89 8.20 9.81
N ARG A 183 -13.55 9.45 10.15
CA ARG A 183 -13.54 10.60 9.22
C ARG A 183 -12.30 10.63 8.31
N ASP A 184 -11.28 9.84 8.61
CA ASP A 184 -9.96 9.82 7.97
C ASP A 184 -9.66 8.45 7.29
N ILE A 185 -10.63 7.51 7.27
CA ILE A 185 -10.58 6.25 6.52
C ILE A 185 -11.16 6.42 5.10
N ARG A 186 -10.52 5.81 4.09
CA ARG A 186 -10.94 5.70 2.66
C ARG A 186 -11.00 4.22 2.25
N ASP A 187 -12.09 3.54 2.62
CA ASP A 187 -12.32 2.12 2.31
C ASP A 187 -12.92 1.95 0.90
N THR A 188 -12.11 1.47 -0.06
CA THR A 188 -12.51 1.34 -1.47
C THR A 188 -13.61 0.31 -1.68
N SER A 189 -13.65 -0.77 -0.87
CA SER A 189 -14.73 -1.78 -0.93
C SER A 189 -16.11 -1.23 -0.54
N ARG A 190 -16.14 -0.06 0.14
CA ARG A 190 -17.35 0.58 0.69
C ARG A 190 -17.74 1.88 0.00
N TYR A 191 -16.92 2.39 -0.94
CA TYR A 191 -17.20 3.66 -1.61
C TYR A 191 -18.42 3.54 -2.53
N ARG A 192 -19.44 4.40 -2.32
CA ARG A 192 -20.74 4.28 -2.98
C ARG A 192 -20.68 4.23 -4.52
N PRO A 193 -19.91 5.09 -5.21
CA PRO A 193 -19.81 5.03 -6.66
C PRO A 193 -19.24 3.70 -7.17
N PHE A 194 -18.17 3.18 -6.55
CA PHE A 194 -17.63 1.86 -6.88
C PHE A 194 -18.66 0.75 -6.63
N LYS A 195 -19.41 0.80 -5.53
CA LYS A 195 -20.51 -0.14 -5.29
C LYS A 195 -21.62 -0.07 -6.34
N GLY A 196 -21.86 1.10 -6.93
CA GLY A 196 -22.80 1.27 -8.05
C GLY A 196 -22.41 0.43 -9.27
N LEU A 197 -21.12 0.42 -9.61
CA LEU A 197 -20.56 -0.38 -10.72
C LEU A 197 -20.83 -1.88 -10.57
N PHE A 198 -20.95 -2.38 -9.33
CA PHE A 198 -21.11 -3.81 -9.00
C PHE A 198 -22.50 -4.13 -8.41
N LYS A 199 -23.55 -3.52 -8.96
CA LYS A 199 -24.97 -3.78 -8.62
C LYS A 199 -25.26 -3.66 -7.10
N GLY A 200 -24.63 -2.69 -6.42
CA GLY A 200 -24.79 -2.44 -4.99
C GLY A 200 -24.03 -3.40 -4.05
N ARG A 201 -23.32 -4.40 -4.59
CA ARG A 201 -22.43 -5.29 -3.82
C ARG A 201 -21.12 -4.56 -3.48
N ASN A 202 -20.38 -5.07 -2.50
CA ASN A 202 -18.98 -4.63 -2.33
C ASN A 202 -18.15 -5.31 -3.45
N PRO A 203 -17.34 -4.58 -4.23
CA PRO A 203 -16.40 -5.21 -5.15
C PRO A 203 -15.25 -5.89 -4.39
N SER A 204 -14.60 -6.86 -5.01
CA SER A 204 -13.24 -7.28 -4.64
C SER A 204 -12.21 -6.30 -5.23
N LEU A 205 -10.99 -6.30 -4.70
CA LEU A 205 -9.91 -5.44 -5.21
C LEU A 205 -9.61 -5.79 -6.67
N LYS A 206 -9.37 -7.06 -6.98
CA LYS A 206 -9.16 -7.60 -8.34
C LYS A 206 -10.19 -7.13 -9.38
N ALA A 207 -11.48 -7.24 -9.08
CA ALA A 207 -12.53 -6.80 -10.01
C ALA A 207 -12.58 -5.26 -10.15
N LEU A 208 -12.17 -4.52 -9.11
CA LEU A 208 -12.13 -3.07 -9.12
C LEU A 208 -10.89 -2.53 -9.86
N THR A 209 -9.72 -3.18 -9.76
CA THR A 209 -8.52 -2.85 -10.54
C THR A 209 -8.70 -3.19 -12.01
N GLU A 210 -9.27 -4.36 -12.32
CA GLU A 210 -9.54 -4.79 -13.68
C GLU A 210 -10.44 -3.77 -14.39
N ARG A 211 -11.54 -3.36 -13.74
CA ARG A 211 -12.50 -2.42 -14.31
C ARG A 211 -12.06 -0.95 -14.35
N LEU A 212 -11.26 -0.49 -13.38
CA LEU A 212 -10.89 0.94 -13.27
C LEU A 212 -9.47 1.27 -13.76
N LEU A 213 -8.56 0.29 -13.76
CA LEU A 213 -7.17 0.45 -14.15
C LEU A 213 -6.81 -0.35 -15.41
N GLY A 214 -7.59 -1.39 -15.76
CA GLY A 214 -7.17 -2.38 -16.76
C GLY A 214 -6.05 -3.31 -16.26
N VAL A 215 -5.83 -3.37 -14.94
CA VAL A 215 -4.75 -4.14 -14.29
C VAL A 215 -5.33 -5.30 -13.49
N ASN A 216 -4.82 -6.49 -13.74
CA ASN A 216 -5.23 -7.74 -13.09
C ASN A 216 -4.23 -8.07 -11.96
N VAL A 217 -4.61 -7.76 -10.71
CA VAL A 217 -3.83 -8.07 -9.49
C VAL A 217 -4.27 -9.42 -8.91
N GLN A 218 -3.57 -9.93 -7.89
CA GLN A 218 -3.92 -11.18 -7.20
C GLN A 218 -4.03 -12.36 -8.20
N THR A 219 -3.04 -12.48 -9.10
CA THR A 219 -3.03 -13.50 -10.17
C THR A 219 -2.50 -14.87 -9.73
N GLY A 220 -1.86 -14.94 -8.56
CA GLY A 220 -1.48 -16.15 -7.85
C GLY A 220 -1.65 -15.95 -6.35
N GLU A 221 -0.57 -16.19 -5.58
CA GLU A 221 -0.48 -15.70 -4.19
C GLU A 221 -0.57 -14.16 -4.16
N HIS A 222 -1.13 -13.60 -3.08
CA HIS A 222 -1.26 -12.16 -2.90
C HIS A 222 0.08 -11.53 -2.49
N ASP A 223 0.26 -10.26 -2.85
CA ASP A 223 1.33 -9.41 -2.35
C ASP A 223 0.73 -8.11 -1.83
N SER A 224 0.82 -7.89 -0.52
CA SER A 224 0.26 -6.71 0.15
C SER A 224 0.89 -5.38 -0.31
N VAL A 225 2.04 -5.38 -1.01
CA VAL A 225 2.57 -4.16 -1.65
C VAL A 225 1.85 -3.89 -2.97
N GLU A 226 1.59 -4.91 -3.81
CA GLU A 226 0.72 -4.80 -5.00
C GLU A 226 -0.68 -4.30 -4.59
N ASP A 227 -1.31 -4.94 -3.60
CA ASP A 227 -2.69 -4.63 -3.21
C ASP A 227 -2.82 -3.25 -2.55
N ALA A 228 -1.85 -2.82 -1.73
CA ALA A 228 -1.79 -1.45 -1.21
C ALA A 228 -1.61 -0.40 -2.32
N ARG A 229 -0.74 -0.67 -3.32
CA ARG A 229 -0.52 0.22 -4.48
C ARG A 229 -1.77 0.32 -5.36
N ALA A 230 -2.37 -0.81 -5.70
CA ALA A 230 -3.62 -0.91 -6.45
C ALA A 230 -4.74 -0.10 -5.77
N THR A 231 -4.88 -0.28 -4.46
CA THR A 231 -5.83 0.44 -3.62
C THR A 231 -5.57 1.95 -3.59
N MET A 232 -4.31 2.39 -3.49
CA MET A 232 -3.94 3.81 -3.58
C MET A 232 -4.23 4.40 -4.97
N ARG A 233 -3.93 3.66 -6.05
CA ARG A 233 -4.20 4.10 -7.43
C ARG A 233 -5.70 4.27 -7.68
N ILE A 234 -6.53 3.32 -7.22
CA ILE A 234 -8.00 3.41 -7.26
C ILE A 234 -8.53 4.64 -6.49
N TYR A 235 -8.03 4.90 -5.28
CA TYR A 235 -8.40 6.11 -4.53
C TYR A 235 -7.96 7.38 -5.28
N THR A 236 -6.74 7.39 -5.84
CA THR A 236 -6.16 8.55 -6.51
C THR A 236 -6.98 8.99 -7.73
N LEU A 237 -7.50 8.05 -8.53
CA LEU A 237 -8.42 8.35 -9.65
C LEU A 237 -9.63 9.19 -9.25
N VAL A 238 -10.16 8.99 -8.03
CA VAL A 238 -11.39 9.65 -7.57
C VAL A 238 -11.16 10.65 -6.43
N LYS A 239 -9.91 10.86 -6.01
CA LYS A 239 -9.50 11.62 -4.80
C LYS A 239 -10.17 12.99 -4.73
N ARG A 240 -10.21 13.74 -5.83
CA ARG A 240 -10.84 15.07 -5.91
C ARG A 240 -12.32 15.04 -5.51
N VAL A 241 -13.08 14.08 -6.01
CA VAL A 241 -14.52 13.94 -5.69
C VAL A 241 -14.73 13.34 -4.30
N TRP A 242 -13.98 12.31 -3.93
CA TRP A 242 -14.12 11.67 -2.62
C TRP A 242 -13.82 12.65 -1.47
N GLU A 243 -12.72 13.42 -1.56
CA GLU A 243 -12.40 14.42 -0.53
C GLU A 243 -13.40 15.60 -0.53
N ALA A 244 -13.93 16.00 -1.70
CA ALA A 244 -15.02 16.99 -1.78
C ALA A 244 -16.30 16.48 -1.08
N GLN A 245 -16.66 15.20 -1.26
CA GLN A 245 -17.78 14.57 -0.58
C GLN A 245 -17.57 14.46 0.94
N VAL A 246 -16.36 14.14 1.39
CA VAL A 246 -16.02 14.12 2.83
C VAL A 246 -16.11 15.53 3.41
N LYS A 247 -15.54 16.55 2.75
CA LYS A 247 -15.64 17.95 3.17
C LYS A 247 -17.09 18.43 3.23
N ALA A 248 -17.90 18.13 2.21
CA ALA A 248 -19.32 18.47 2.17
C ALA A 248 -20.10 17.78 3.31
N LYS A 249 -19.82 16.51 3.61
CA LYS A 249 -20.43 15.78 4.72
C LYS A 249 -20.05 16.36 6.08
N LEU A 250 -18.78 16.75 6.27
CA LEU A 250 -18.32 17.41 7.50
C LEU A 250 -18.93 18.80 7.68
N ALA A 251 -19.23 19.50 6.58
CA ALA A 251 -19.98 20.76 6.57
C ALA A 251 -21.51 20.59 6.68
N GLY A 252 -22.02 19.41 7.05
CA GLY A 252 -23.45 19.17 7.29
C GLY A 252 -24.35 19.18 6.04
N LYS A 253 -23.78 19.16 4.82
CA LYS A 253 -24.57 19.29 3.58
C LYS A 253 -25.56 18.13 3.38
N PRO A 254 -26.71 18.37 2.75
CA PRO A 254 -27.75 17.35 2.56
C PRO A 254 -27.26 16.19 1.68
N ALA A 255 -27.66 14.97 2.02
CA ALA A 255 -27.17 13.74 1.38
C ALA A 255 -27.40 13.70 -0.16
N LYS A 256 -28.46 14.35 -0.66
CA LYS A 256 -28.72 14.49 -2.11
C LYS A 256 -27.65 15.32 -2.82
N GLU A 257 -27.15 16.39 -2.20
CA GLU A 257 -26.08 17.23 -2.77
C GLU A 257 -24.73 16.50 -2.75
N ILE A 258 -24.40 15.82 -1.65
CA ILE A 258 -23.19 15.00 -1.54
C ILE A 258 -23.21 13.87 -2.58
N GLN A 259 -24.39 13.31 -2.88
CA GLN A 259 -24.54 12.30 -3.92
C GLN A 259 -24.30 12.88 -5.32
N ARG A 260 -24.78 14.10 -5.63
CA ARG A 260 -24.54 14.78 -6.92
C ARG A 260 -23.07 15.05 -7.24
N LEU A 261 -22.20 15.14 -6.23
CA LEU A 261 -20.76 15.18 -6.46
C LEU A 261 -20.23 13.90 -7.10
N ALA A 262 -20.86 12.74 -6.86
CA ALA A 262 -20.50 11.48 -7.52
C ALA A 262 -20.86 11.47 -9.01
N ASP A 263 -21.86 12.23 -9.43
CA ASP A 263 -22.35 12.24 -10.83
C ASP A 263 -21.27 12.81 -11.80
N HIS A 264 -20.26 13.48 -11.26
CA HIS A 264 -19.06 13.94 -11.97
C HIS A 264 -18.03 12.81 -12.21
N LEU A 265 -18.18 11.64 -11.56
CA LEU A 265 -17.34 10.47 -11.77
C LEU A 265 -17.89 9.64 -12.93
N GLN A 266 -17.49 10.02 -14.15
CA GLN A 266 -17.64 9.15 -15.31
C GLN A 266 -16.74 7.92 -15.13
N PHE A 267 -17.34 6.73 -15.16
CA PHE A 267 -16.66 5.44 -15.15
C PHE A 267 -16.97 4.69 -16.45
N PRO A 268 -16.13 3.74 -16.89
CA PRO A 268 -16.51 2.88 -17.99
C PRO A 268 -17.72 2.04 -17.56
N SER A 269 -18.77 2.02 -18.38
CA SER A 269 -19.73 0.92 -18.29
C SER A 269 -18.97 -0.38 -18.58
N ALA A 270 -19.41 -1.49 -17.99
CA ALA A 270 -18.80 -2.78 -18.30
C ALA A 270 -19.10 -3.11 -19.78
N SER A 271 -18.17 -3.77 -20.46
CA SER A 271 -18.34 -4.22 -21.85
C SER A 271 -19.63 -5.01 -22.01
N GLY A 272 -20.61 -4.46 -22.73
CA GLY A 272 -21.92 -5.08 -22.91
C GLY A 272 -22.99 -4.17 -23.55
N GLU A 273 -22.95 -2.87 -23.29
CA GLU A 273 -23.92 -1.91 -23.87
C GLU A 273 -23.20 -0.85 -24.70
N ILE A 274 -23.15 -1.08 -26.02
CA ILE A 274 -22.78 -0.09 -27.05
C ILE A 274 -24.10 0.40 -27.66
N PRO A 275 -24.44 1.71 -27.59
CA PRO A 275 -25.56 2.27 -28.35
C PRO A 275 -25.37 2.04 -29.85
N ALA A 276 -26.43 1.62 -30.54
CA ALA A 276 -26.33 1.13 -31.90
C ALA A 276 -25.85 2.19 -32.93
N GLU A 277 -24.87 1.80 -33.73
CA GLU A 277 -24.40 2.40 -34.98
C GLU A 277 -23.82 3.84 -34.91
N THR A 278 -22.61 4.06 -35.43
CA THR A 278 -22.41 4.17 -36.88
C THR A 278 -21.02 3.71 -37.35
N ASN A 279 -20.93 3.30 -38.61
CA ASN A 279 -19.72 2.73 -39.23
C ASN A 279 -18.64 3.78 -39.55
N LEU A 280 -17.47 3.69 -38.90
CA LEU A 280 -16.17 3.81 -39.57
C LEU A 280 -15.04 3.18 -38.74
N GLY A 281 -14.08 2.53 -39.40
CA GLY A 281 -12.98 1.84 -38.72
C GLY A 281 -12.03 2.80 -37.99
N SER A 282 -11.74 2.53 -36.72
CA SER A 282 -10.73 3.24 -35.92
C SER A 282 -10.22 2.38 -34.77
N LYS A 283 -8.96 2.61 -34.35
CA LYS A 283 -8.34 1.89 -33.23
C LYS A 283 -9.13 2.12 -31.92
N VAL A 284 -9.13 1.11 -31.04
CA VAL A 284 -9.78 1.18 -29.72
C VAL A 284 -9.22 2.37 -28.93
N HIS A 285 -10.00 3.44 -28.84
CA HIS A 285 -9.55 4.70 -28.28
C HIS A 285 -9.62 4.62 -26.75
N PHE A 286 -8.47 4.67 -26.07
CA PHE A 286 -8.43 4.76 -24.61
C PHE A 286 -9.27 5.97 -24.15
N THR A 287 -10.13 5.74 -23.16
CA THR A 287 -11.33 6.56 -22.96
C THR A 287 -11.08 7.83 -22.14
N HIS A 288 -11.99 8.79 -22.25
CA HIS A 288 -11.88 10.17 -21.73
C HIS A 288 -11.53 10.31 -20.24
N ILE A 289 -11.71 9.24 -19.45
CA ILE A 289 -11.41 9.19 -18.02
C ILE A 289 -9.91 9.32 -17.77
N ALA A 290 -9.07 8.74 -18.63
CA ALA A 290 -7.62 8.96 -18.59
C ALA A 290 -7.28 10.45 -18.77
N LYS A 291 -7.99 11.15 -19.66
CA LYS A 291 -7.78 12.58 -19.92
C LYS A 291 -8.14 13.45 -18.71
N ILE A 292 -9.30 13.20 -18.09
CA ILE A 292 -9.73 13.86 -16.84
C ILE A 292 -8.75 13.58 -15.69
N ALA A 293 -8.14 12.40 -15.65
CA ALA A 293 -7.12 12.04 -14.65
C ALA A 293 -5.72 12.63 -14.95
N LEU A 294 -5.39 12.89 -16.22
CA LEU A 294 -4.10 13.44 -16.65
C LEU A 294 -4.00 14.96 -16.51
N ASP A 295 -5.10 15.70 -16.72
CA ASP A 295 -5.15 17.16 -16.48
C ASP A 295 -4.82 17.54 -15.01
N VAL A 296 -4.95 16.58 -14.08
CA VAL A 296 -4.59 16.71 -12.65
C VAL A 296 -3.08 16.89 -12.43
N ASN A 297 -2.21 16.57 -13.40
CA ASN A 297 -0.77 16.87 -13.29
C ASN A 297 -0.47 18.38 -13.23
N SER A 298 -1.39 19.26 -13.67
CA SER A 298 -1.16 20.71 -13.71
C SER A 298 -1.13 21.41 -12.34
N GLU A 299 -1.74 20.83 -11.30
CA GLU A 299 -1.80 21.41 -9.95
C GLU A 299 -0.71 20.88 -8.99
N PHE A 300 0.21 20.02 -9.44
CA PHE A 300 1.17 19.36 -8.53
C PHE A 300 2.35 20.24 -8.06
N SER A 301 2.37 21.52 -8.42
CA SER A 301 3.49 22.45 -8.19
C SER A 301 3.34 23.36 -6.96
N ALA A 302 2.80 22.86 -5.83
CA ALA A 302 3.05 23.46 -4.49
C ALA A 302 2.64 22.55 -3.30
N GLY A 303 3.63 21.99 -2.59
CA GLY A 303 3.62 21.98 -1.11
C GLY A 303 2.54 21.23 -0.32
N ASP A 304 2.26 19.95 -0.58
CA ASP A 304 1.54 19.05 0.36
C ASP A 304 2.50 18.15 1.18
N ALA A 305 3.74 18.64 1.40
CA ALA A 305 4.70 18.05 2.33
C ALA A 305 4.26 18.36 3.77
N ALA A 306 4.23 17.35 4.65
CA ALA A 306 3.69 17.48 6.00
C ALA A 306 4.53 18.42 6.87
N LYS A 307 4.07 19.67 7.07
CA LYS A 307 4.65 20.58 8.07
C LYS A 307 4.46 20.00 9.49
N PRO A 308 5.46 20.09 10.39
CA PRO A 308 5.29 19.75 11.78
C PRO A 308 4.24 20.68 12.42
N THR A 309 3.30 20.12 13.16
CA THR A 309 2.14 20.84 13.69
C THR A 309 2.49 21.62 14.97
N THR A 310 2.81 22.90 14.82
CA THR A 310 2.86 23.84 15.95
C THR A 310 1.47 24.09 16.53
N SER A 311 1.39 24.22 17.84
CA SER A 311 0.16 24.15 18.65
C SER A 311 -0.97 25.14 18.33
N LYS A 312 -2.19 24.61 18.22
CA LYS A 312 -3.44 25.15 18.81
C LYS A 312 -4.51 24.04 18.82
N LYS A 313 -5.15 23.79 19.97
CA LYS A 313 -6.20 22.75 20.10
C LYS A 313 -7.46 23.17 19.33
N PRO A 314 -8.02 22.28 18.51
CA PRO A 314 -9.26 21.60 18.89
C PRO A 314 -9.03 20.08 19.06
N ASP A 315 -10.06 19.35 19.47
CA ASP A 315 -9.96 17.91 19.75
C ASP A 315 -9.53 17.10 18.52
N VAL A 316 -8.31 16.58 18.57
CA VAL A 316 -7.75 15.66 17.58
C VAL A 316 -8.23 14.25 17.93
N PRO A 317 -8.98 13.56 17.04
CA PRO A 317 -9.27 12.14 17.22
C PRO A 317 -7.98 11.37 16.96
N THR A 318 -7.22 11.09 18.02
CA THR A 318 -6.00 10.29 17.96
C THR A 318 -6.33 8.85 17.57
N MET A 319 -5.43 8.17 16.86
CA MET A 319 -5.49 6.71 16.75
C MET A 319 -5.39 6.10 18.16
N THR A 320 -6.30 5.19 18.51
CA THR A 320 -6.22 4.46 19.77
C THR A 320 -5.94 2.99 19.52
N MET A 321 -5.01 2.45 20.31
CA MET A 321 -4.98 1.02 20.63
C MET A 321 -6.36 0.63 21.15
N LYS A 322 -6.94 -0.45 20.62
CA LYS A 322 -8.14 -1.02 21.25
C LYS A 322 -7.71 -1.59 22.60
N GLU A 323 -8.46 -1.29 23.66
CA GLU A 323 -8.17 -1.83 24.99
C GLU A 323 -7.96 -3.35 24.93
N THR A 324 -6.93 -3.82 25.62
CA THR A 324 -6.64 -5.24 25.80
C THR A 324 -7.69 -5.85 26.72
N LYS A 325 -8.86 -6.16 26.13
CA LYS A 325 -10.02 -6.80 26.78
C LYS A 325 -9.53 -7.82 27.81
N LYS A 326 -9.92 -7.63 29.09
CA LYS A 326 -9.41 -8.37 30.27
C LYS A 326 -8.88 -9.76 29.89
N VAL A 327 -7.55 -9.90 29.94
CA VAL A 327 -6.86 -11.13 29.54
C VAL A 327 -7.33 -12.27 30.45
N PRO A 328 -8.02 -13.30 29.92
CA PRO A 328 -8.59 -14.32 30.76
C PRO A 328 -7.51 -15.13 31.49
N MET A 329 -7.87 -15.61 32.67
CA MET A 329 -7.00 -16.41 33.53
C MET A 329 -7.50 -17.85 33.54
N ILE A 330 -6.62 -18.82 33.29
CA ILE A 330 -6.91 -20.24 33.47
C ILE A 330 -5.77 -20.84 34.28
N ASN A 331 -6.12 -21.47 35.41
CA ASN A 331 -5.19 -22.07 36.38
C ASN A 331 -4.06 -21.10 36.77
N GLY A 332 -4.43 -19.87 37.17
CA GLY A 332 -3.49 -18.82 37.61
C GLY A 332 -2.64 -18.18 36.51
N ARG A 333 -2.70 -18.65 35.25
CA ARG A 333 -1.90 -18.11 34.14
C ARG A 333 -2.77 -17.27 33.19
N LYS A 334 -2.22 -16.14 32.72
CA LYS A 334 -2.78 -15.33 31.63
C LYS A 334 -2.85 -16.18 30.36
N VAL A 335 -3.99 -16.16 29.66
CA VAL A 335 -4.20 -16.84 28.39
C VAL A 335 -4.89 -15.91 27.40
N SER A 336 -4.66 -16.06 26.09
CA SER A 336 -5.40 -15.25 25.12
C SER A 336 -6.90 -15.59 25.13
N GLN A 337 -7.75 -14.65 24.72
CA GLN A 337 -9.20 -14.89 24.65
C GLN A 337 -9.55 -16.08 23.75
N HIS A 338 -8.71 -16.35 22.74
CA HIS A 338 -8.84 -17.55 21.94
C HIS A 338 -8.49 -18.83 22.70
N ARG A 339 -7.41 -18.84 23.49
CA ARG A 339 -7.04 -20.01 24.32
C ARG A 339 -8.10 -20.30 25.40
N GLN A 340 -8.78 -19.29 25.93
CA GLN A 340 -9.96 -19.48 26.79
C GLN A 340 -11.10 -20.18 26.03
N ARG A 341 -11.51 -19.59 24.89
CA ARG A 341 -12.58 -20.15 24.02
C ARG A 341 -12.27 -21.58 23.55
N PHE A 342 -11.01 -21.89 23.25
CA PHE A 342 -10.55 -23.23 22.91
C PHE A 342 -10.75 -24.22 24.06
N ILE A 343 -10.32 -23.87 25.28
CA ILE A 343 -10.47 -24.73 26.47
C ILE A 343 -11.95 -24.92 26.82
N GLU A 344 -12.76 -23.86 26.71
CA GLU A 344 -14.20 -23.90 26.94
C GLU A 344 -14.94 -24.73 25.89
N LYS A 345 -14.65 -24.55 24.59
CA LYS A 345 -15.20 -25.38 23.52
C LYS A 345 -14.78 -26.84 23.64
N ARG A 346 -13.53 -27.13 24.03
CA ARG A 346 -13.06 -28.50 24.31
C ARG A 346 -13.74 -29.12 25.54
N ARG A 347 -14.06 -28.33 26.57
CA ARG A 347 -14.89 -28.74 27.71
C ARG A 347 -16.34 -29.03 27.25
N ARG A 348 -16.93 -28.20 26.40
CA ARG A 348 -18.29 -28.41 25.84
C ARG A 348 -18.36 -29.69 25.00
N ILE A 349 -17.41 -29.91 24.09
CA ILE A 349 -17.34 -31.14 23.27
C ILE A 349 -17.19 -32.38 24.16
N ARG A 350 -16.29 -32.35 25.16
CA ARG A 350 -16.14 -33.46 26.13
C ARG A 350 -17.43 -33.73 26.93
N ARG A 351 -18.16 -32.69 27.35
CA ARG A 351 -19.47 -32.85 28.01
C ARG A 351 -20.49 -33.50 27.09
N GLN A 352 -20.59 -33.05 25.84
CA GLN A 352 -21.50 -33.63 24.84
C GLN A 352 -21.15 -35.09 24.51
N GLN A 353 -19.87 -35.42 24.36
CA GLN A 353 -19.41 -36.79 24.17
C GLN A 353 -19.71 -37.67 25.40
N ALA A 354 -19.48 -37.18 26.62
CA ALA A 354 -19.81 -37.91 27.84
C ALA A 354 -21.33 -38.15 27.98
N GLN A 355 -22.16 -37.13 27.69
CA GLN A 355 -23.62 -37.24 27.67
C GLN A 355 -24.09 -38.29 26.65
N TYR A 356 -23.56 -38.25 25.42
CA TYR A 356 -23.87 -39.24 24.38
C TYR A 356 -23.46 -40.66 24.77
N SER A 357 -22.26 -40.85 25.33
CA SER A 357 -21.83 -42.15 25.86
C SER A 357 -22.74 -42.64 26.99
N SER A 358 -23.20 -41.76 27.87
CA SER A 358 -24.10 -42.13 28.98
C SER A 358 -25.52 -42.49 28.50
N SER A 359 -26.06 -41.84 27.46
CA SER A 359 -27.34 -42.23 26.88
C SER A 359 -27.26 -43.57 26.15
N VAL A 360 -26.13 -43.83 25.45
CA VAL A 360 -25.87 -45.13 24.80
C VAL A 360 -25.66 -46.26 25.83
N SER A 361 -25.03 -45.98 26.98
CA SER A 361 -24.91 -47.00 28.05
C SER A 361 -26.25 -47.32 28.72
N ASN A 362 -27.13 -46.32 28.90
CA ASN A 362 -28.46 -46.56 29.47
C ASN A 362 -29.34 -47.35 28.49
N GLN A 363 -29.40 -46.97 27.21
CA GLN A 363 -30.12 -47.74 26.18
C GLN A 363 -29.64 -49.20 26.05
N LYS A 364 -28.38 -49.51 26.38
CA LYS A 364 -27.90 -50.90 26.45
C LYS A 364 -28.39 -51.62 27.71
N ARG A 365 -28.45 -50.94 28.87
CA ARG A 365 -28.97 -51.50 30.12
C ARG A 365 -30.48 -51.79 30.04
N ASP A 366 -31.24 -50.86 29.48
CA ASP A 366 -32.69 -51.02 29.31
C ASP A 366 -33.02 -52.22 28.40
N ARG A 367 -32.20 -52.46 27.36
CA ARG A 367 -32.33 -53.65 26.50
C ARG A 367 -31.94 -54.96 27.19
N SER A 368 -31.00 -54.95 28.14
CA SER A 368 -30.66 -56.12 28.97
C SER A 368 -31.61 -56.37 30.14
N LEU A 369 -32.75 -55.67 30.20
CA LEU A 369 -33.85 -55.93 31.14
C LEU A 369 -35.11 -56.46 30.42
N PHE A 370 -35.03 -56.69 29.11
CA PHE A 370 -36.09 -57.22 28.24
C PHE A 370 -35.59 -58.42 27.40
N SER A 371 -34.66 -59.20 27.96
CA SER A 371 -34.16 -60.49 27.44
C SER A 371 -33.64 -61.32 28.61
#